data_AF-A0A851I2C5-F1
#
_entry.id   AF-A0A851I2C5-F1
#
_cell.length_a   1.000
_cell.length_b   1.000
_cell.length_c   1.000
_cell.angle_alpha   90.00
_cell.angle_beta   90.00
_cell.angle_gamma   90.00
#
_symmetry.space_group_name_H-M   'P 1'
#
loop_
_entity.id
_entity.type
_entity.pdbx_description
1 polymer ?
#
loop_
_entity_poly.entity_id
_entity_poly.type
_entity_poly.pdbx_seq_one_letter_code
_entity_poly.pdbx_strand_id
1 'polypeptide(L)'
;MNYKKIILIGFLSIFLFSCNDTFKEIGRKLRIKKVKNEEMEKYNSYIEIHNNLTNIENEISKYIDVAGEGKEINVQEMGTLESIPVIKIDNAVIQKLEKNIKSKFKMEKLDNSSKRLLPILKELKAVTDSMTNYYGKKEHLADGFAKGQQLHTNFLKIYKRYKESSDAFKMEVANKSKERMQKILETYKNEGSLIKYNLTILINSCEDFVDKMDNQKISMTTFIKGDLGKLKKAQQNILTASANFQKAIANEKQLKKENYTKEKLEIFNKQLAEFEKSVTIFIREIEKSKLMSKSEIEKKVYTEDMAGTPNDVIKKYNKLVNDYNNLMN
;
A
#
# COMPACT_ATOMS: atom_id res chain seq x y z
N MET A 1 -12.25 16.22 -8.07
CA MET A 1 -12.58 14.77 -8.04
C MET A 1 -11.52 14.07 -7.21
N ASN A 2 -11.82 13.81 -5.92
CA ASN A 2 -10.85 13.41 -4.90
C ASN A 2 -10.97 11.89 -4.64
N TYR A 3 -10.18 11.08 -5.33
CA TYR A 3 -10.35 9.62 -5.28
C TYR A 3 -9.07 8.91 -4.90
N LYS A 4 -8.77 8.89 -3.59
CA LYS A 4 -7.83 7.94 -2.98
C LYS A 4 -8.34 7.55 -1.59
N LYS A 5 -9.36 6.69 -1.56
CA LYS A 5 -9.75 5.96 -0.35
C LYS A 5 -8.76 4.80 -0.17
N ILE A 6 -7.91 4.94 0.85
CA ILE A 6 -7.17 3.91 1.58
C ILE A 6 -6.53 2.87 0.66
N ILE A 7 -5.30 3.17 0.22
CA ILE A 7 -4.40 2.14 -0.28
C ILE A 7 -3.92 1.36 0.94
N LEU A 8 -4.64 0.28 1.27
CA LEU A 8 -4.05 -0.80 2.03
C LEU A 8 -3.02 -1.42 1.08
N ILE A 9 -1.81 -0.85 1.00
CA ILE A 9 -0.67 -1.55 0.41
C ILE A 9 -0.51 -2.75 1.33
N GLY A 10 -1.11 -3.85 0.91
CA GLY A 10 -1.09 -5.10 1.62
C GLY A 10 0.29 -5.67 1.51
N PHE A 11 1.27 -5.02 2.13
CA PHE A 11 2.52 -5.62 2.57
C PHE A 11 2.12 -6.80 3.40
N LEU A 12 1.94 -7.90 2.68
CA LEU A 12 1.46 -9.20 3.08
C LEU A 12 1.63 -9.33 4.59
N SER A 13 0.50 -9.23 5.30
CA SER A 13 0.32 -9.68 6.68
C SER A 13 0.52 -11.20 6.72
N ILE A 14 1.63 -11.70 6.16
CA ILE A 14 2.13 -13.03 6.45
C ILE A 14 2.63 -12.91 7.87
N PHE A 15 1.69 -13.13 8.79
CA PHE A 15 1.78 -13.86 10.04
C PHE A 15 0.53 -13.49 10.87
N LEU A 16 -0.65 -13.98 10.45
CA LEU A 16 -1.66 -14.46 11.40
C LEU A 16 -1.35 -15.92 11.72
N PHE A 17 -0.19 -16.21 12.33
CA PHE A 17 -0.03 -17.47 13.06
C PHE A 17 -0.63 -17.30 14.47
N SER A 18 -1.96 -17.19 14.45
CA SER A 18 -2.89 -17.27 15.57
C SER A 18 -4.08 -18.00 14.95
N CYS A 19 -4.12 -19.32 14.89
CA CYS A 19 -4.18 -20.26 16.01
C CYS A 19 -3.93 -21.67 15.45
N ASN A 20 -3.08 -22.46 16.10
CA ASN A 20 -3.18 -23.91 15.99
C ASN A 20 -2.96 -24.47 17.40
N ASP A 21 -4.01 -25.03 18.00
CA ASP A 21 -4.01 -25.47 19.40
C ASP A 21 -3.02 -26.62 19.66
N THR A 22 -2.63 -27.35 18.62
CA THR A 22 -1.58 -28.38 18.67
C THR A 22 -0.18 -27.83 19.02
N PHE A 23 0.08 -26.53 18.87
CA PHE A 23 1.34 -25.91 19.29
C PHE A 23 1.34 -25.38 20.75
N LYS A 24 0.20 -25.39 21.45
CA LYS A 24 0.14 -24.98 22.87
C LYS A 24 0.86 -25.97 23.78
N GLU A 25 0.85 -27.26 23.44
CA GLU A 25 1.37 -28.33 24.31
C GLU A 25 2.91 -28.46 24.28
N ILE A 26 3.54 -28.09 23.17
CA ILE A 26 5.01 -27.97 23.03
C ILE A 26 5.52 -26.64 23.64
N GLY A 27 4.60 -25.74 24.02
CA GLY A 27 4.81 -24.36 24.51
C GLY A 27 5.60 -24.19 25.82
N ARG A 28 6.16 -25.26 26.38
CA ARG A 28 6.88 -25.27 27.68
C ARG A 28 8.40 -25.04 27.57
N LYS A 29 9.01 -24.96 26.38
CA LYS A 29 10.46 -24.72 26.19
C LYS A 29 10.77 -23.26 25.78
N LEU A 30 11.08 -22.43 26.78
CA LEU A 30 10.81 -20.98 26.91
C LEU A 30 11.90 -19.96 26.46
N ARG A 31 12.44 -20.03 25.24
CA ARG A 31 13.31 -18.92 24.74
C ARG A 31 13.13 -18.52 23.27
N ILE A 32 12.67 -19.45 22.44
CA ILE A 32 12.51 -19.24 20.99
C ILE A 32 11.19 -18.51 20.64
N LYS A 33 10.09 -18.71 21.40
CA LYS A 33 8.78 -18.07 21.13
C LYS A 33 8.76 -16.57 21.45
N LYS A 34 9.44 -16.13 22.52
CA LYS A 34 9.49 -14.71 22.91
C LYS A 34 10.14 -13.84 21.83
N VAL A 35 11.26 -14.29 21.28
CA VAL A 35 12.00 -13.59 20.22
C VAL A 35 11.20 -13.54 18.91
N LYS A 36 10.55 -14.66 18.51
CA LYS A 36 9.70 -14.69 17.30
C LYS A 36 8.47 -13.76 17.41
N ASN A 37 7.89 -13.63 18.61
CA ASN A 37 6.74 -12.75 18.83
C ASN A 37 7.15 -11.27 18.81
N GLU A 38 8.26 -10.91 19.47
CA GLU A 38 8.78 -9.53 19.47
C GLU A 38 9.23 -9.06 18.08
N GLU A 39 9.84 -9.95 17.28
CA GLU A 39 10.16 -9.66 15.87
C GLU A 39 8.90 -9.37 15.06
N MET A 40 7.89 -10.25 15.16
CA MET A 40 6.65 -10.14 14.40
C MET A 40 5.86 -8.88 14.78
N GLU A 41 5.70 -8.61 16.08
CA GLU A 41 5.02 -7.41 16.58
C GLU A 41 5.70 -6.14 16.07
N LYS A 42 7.04 -6.09 16.11
CA LYS A 42 7.79 -4.93 15.64
C LYS A 42 7.68 -4.76 14.12
N TYR A 43 7.77 -5.83 13.35
CA TYR A 43 7.61 -5.79 11.89
C TYR A 43 6.20 -5.33 11.51
N ASN A 44 5.16 -5.93 12.09
CA ASN A 44 3.77 -5.56 11.82
C ASN A 44 3.51 -4.09 12.18
N SER A 45 4.08 -3.61 13.28
CA SER A 45 3.99 -2.20 13.63
C SER A 45 4.69 -1.29 12.61
N TYR A 46 5.80 -1.71 11.99
CA TYR A 46 6.40 -0.98 10.88
C TYR A 46 5.56 -0.99 9.60
N ILE A 47 4.84 -2.09 9.31
CA ILE A 47 3.85 -2.14 8.22
C ILE A 47 2.70 -1.14 8.46
N GLU A 48 2.18 -1.08 9.69
CA GLU A 48 1.14 -0.11 10.03
C GLU A 48 1.64 1.33 9.87
N ILE A 49 2.88 1.63 10.30
CA ILE A 49 3.49 2.95 10.09
C ILE A 49 3.61 3.23 8.59
N HIS A 50 4.15 2.29 7.81
CA HIS A 50 4.25 2.41 6.35
C HIS A 50 2.91 2.81 5.71
N ASN A 51 1.83 2.10 6.06
CA ASN A 51 0.50 2.34 5.51
C ASN A 51 -0.04 3.71 5.91
N ASN A 52 0.23 4.15 7.14
CA ASN A 52 -0.13 5.50 7.58
C ASN A 52 0.66 6.59 6.83
N LEU A 53 1.94 6.37 6.52
CA LEU A 53 2.73 7.32 5.72
C LEU A 53 2.17 7.47 4.30
N THR A 54 1.70 6.37 3.68
CA THR A 54 0.99 6.43 2.39
C THR A 54 -0.29 7.24 2.47
N ASN A 55 -1.05 7.15 3.57
CA ASN A 55 -2.22 8.01 3.77
C ASN A 55 -1.84 9.49 3.89
N ILE A 56 -0.76 9.80 4.62
CA ILE A 56 -0.24 11.17 4.74
C ILE A 56 0.16 11.73 3.38
N GLU A 57 0.86 10.95 2.56
CA GLU A 57 1.24 11.33 1.19
C GLU A 57 0.04 11.59 0.28
N ASN A 58 -1.05 10.83 0.45
CA ASN A 58 -2.29 11.09 -0.26
C ASN A 58 -2.91 12.44 0.13
N GLU A 59 -2.97 12.77 1.42
CA GLU A 59 -3.47 14.08 1.87
C GLU A 59 -2.56 15.23 1.42
N ILE A 60 -1.23 15.03 1.44
CA ILE A 60 -0.27 16.01 0.90
C ILE A 60 -0.54 16.25 -0.59
N SER A 61 -0.75 15.18 -1.36
CA SER A 61 -1.02 15.29 -2.79
C SER A 61 -2.26 16.14 -3.06
N LYS A 62 -3.35 15.93 -2.31
CA LYS A 62 -4.58 16.74 -2.45
C LYS A 62 -4.35 18.23 -2.18
N TYR A 63 -3.52 18.55 -1.19
CA TYR A 63 -3.16 19.93 -0.89
C TYR A 63 -2.31 20.54 -2.02
N ILE A 64 -1.27 19.81 -2.46
CA ILE A 64 -0.37 20.24 -3.54
C ILE A 64 -1.12 20.42 -4.86
N ASP A 65 -2.10 19.56 -5.16
CA ASP A 65 -2.90 19.63 -6.40
C ASP A 65 -3.61 20.99 -6.55
N VAL A 66 -3.99 21.64 -5.44
CA VAL A 66 -4.66 22.95 -5.47
C VAL A 66 -3.75 24.12 -5.08
N ALA A 67 -2.77 23.90 -4.20
CA ALA A 67 -1.88 24.94 -3.70
C ALA A 67 -0.67 25.17 -4.61
N GLY A 68 -0.30 24.17 -5.41
CA GLY A 68 0.91 24.14 -6.23
C GLY A 68 2.14 23.57 -5.50
N GLU A 69 3.17 23.25 -6.27
CA GLU A 69 4.50 22.87 -5.79
C GLU A 69 5.51 24.04 -5.80
N GLY A 70 5.07 25.21 -6.30
CA GLY A 70 5.86 26.42 -6.41
C GLY A 70 6.07 27.11 -5.07
N LYS A 71 7.01 28.06 -5.01
CA LYS A 71 7.19 28.86 -3.78
C LYS A 71 5.93 29.66 -3.44
N GLU A 72 5.22 30.14 -4.46
CA GLU A 72 3.98 30.90 -4.32
C GLU A 72 2.78 29.97 -4.35
N ILE A 73 1.83 30.23 -3.44
CA ILE A 73 0.60 29.48 -3.32
C ILE A 73 -0.39 29.92 -4.41
N ASN A 74 -1.12 28.96 -5.01
CA ASN A 74 -2.14 29.25 -6.01
C ASN A 74 -3.42 29.80 -5.37
N VAL A 75 -3.41 31.08 -5.01
CA VAL A 75 -4.55 31.77 -4.38
C VAL A 75 -5.80 31.74 -5.26
N GLN A 76 -5.65 31.80 -6.59
CA GLN A 76 -6.78 31.79 -7.51
C GLN A 76 -7.58 30.50 -7.40
N GLU A 77 -6.90 29.34 -7.47
CA GLU A 77 -7.57 28.04 -7.35
C GLU A 77 -8.08 27.81 -5.93
N MET A 78 -7.24 28.06 -4.92
CA MET A 78 -7.62 27.86 -3.52
C MET A 78 -8.80 28.73 -3.08
N GLY A 79 -8.88 29.98 -3.56
CA GLY A 79 -9.96 30.91 -3.23
C GLY A 79 -11.34 30.50 -3.78
N THR A 80 -11.39 29.57 -4.74
CA THR A 80 -12.65 29.04 -5.27
C THR A 80 -13.22 27.87 -4.46
N LEU A 81 -12.45 27.33 -3.52
CA LEU A 81 -12.84 26.15 -2.75
C LEU A 81 -13.67 26.55 -1.53
N GLU A 82 -14.76 25.82 -1.29
CA GLU A 82 -15.54 25.95 -0.03
C GLU A 82 -14.69 25.57 1.19
N SER A 83 -13.78 24.61 1.01
CA SER A 83 -12.86 24.13 2.04
C SER A 83 -11.51 23.78 1.42
N ILE A 84 -10.44 24.29 2.02
CA ILE A 84 -9.06 23.99 1.64
C ILE A 84 -8.70 22.57 2.11
N PRO A 85 -8.08 21.72 1.28
CA PRO A 85 -7.61 20.40 1.70
C PRO A 85 -6.66 20.49 2.90
N VAL A 86 -6.90 19.62 3.89
CA VAL A 86 -6.14 19.58 5.14
C VAL A 86 -5.33 18.30 5.23
N ILE A 87 -4.06 18.42 5.64
CA ILE A 87 -3.17 17.30 5.86
C ILE A 87 -3.25 16.88 7.33
N LYS A 88 -3.87 15.73 7.61
CA LYS A 88 -3.99 15.21 8.98
C LYS A 88 -2.92 14.17 9.28
N ILE A 89 -2.11 14.44 10.31
CA ILE A 89 -1.11 13.49 10.83
C ILE A 89 -1.50 13.11 12.26
N ASP A 90 -1.85 11.84 12.46
CA ASP A 90 -2.24 11.29 13.76
C ASP A 90 -1.02 11.08 14.66
N ASN A 91 -1.15 11.50 15.92
CA ASN A 91 -0.14 11.26 16.97
C ASN A 91 0.17 9.78 17.15
N ALA A 92 -0.79 8.89 16.90
CA ALA A 92 -0.60 7.45 16.99
C ALA A 92 0.54 6.94 16.09
N VAL A 93 0.73 7.54 14.91
CA VAL A 93 1.82 7.16 13.98
C VAL A 93 3.18 7.50 14.58
N ILE A 94 3.31 8.70 15.15
CA ILE A 94 4.53 9.18 15.81
C ILE A 94 4.84 8.31 17.04
N GLN A 95 3.83 8.03 17.87
CA GLN A 95 3.98 7.18 19.06
C GLN A 95 4.39 5.75 18.70
N LYS A 96 3.83 5.16 17.64
CA LYS A 96 4.23 3.83 17.15
C LYS A 96 5.68 3.83 16.67
N LEU A 97 6.10 4.86 15.93
CA LEU A 97 7.48 5.01 15.47
C LEU A 97 8.46 5.10 16.65
N GLU A 98 8.13 5.91 17.66
CA GLU A 98 8.92 6.01 18.91
C GLU A 98 9.01 4.69 19.67
N LYS A 99 7.88 3.98 19.82
CA LYS A 99 7.82 2.68 20.48
C LYS A 99 8.72 1.66 19.76
N ASN A 100 8.68 1.60 18.44
CA ASN A 100 9.48 0.65 17.67
C ASN A 100 10.99 0.95 17.77
N ILE A 101 11.38 2.22 17.71
CA ILE A 101 12.78 2.65 17.90
C ILE A 101 13.31 2.22 19.28
N LYS A 102 12.48 2.34 20.32
CA LYS A 102 12.82 1.98 21.71
C LYS A 102 12.73 0.48 22.00
N SER A 103 12.17 -0.33 21.09
CA SER A 103 12.03 -1.77 21.30
C SER A 103 13.38 -2.46 21.55
N LYS A 104 13.35 -3.50 22.40
CA LYS A 104 14.52 -4.33 22.73
C LYS A 104 14.98 -5.12 21.51
N PHE A 105 14.04 -5.71 20.77
CA PHE A 105 14.34 -6.40 19.52
C PHE A 105 14.80 -5.39 18.47
N LYS A 106 15.94 -5.66 17.80
CA LYS A 106 16.55 -4.73 16.84
C LYS A 106 16.25 -5.14 15.40
N MET A 107 15.84 -4.16 14.61
CA MET A 107 15.73 -4.26 13.15
C MET A 107 16.56 -3.13 12.57
N GLU A 108 17.88 -3.25 12.65
CA GLU A 108 18.82 -2.13 12.58
C GLU A 108 18.56 -1.15 11.42
N LYS A 109 18.35 -1.64 10.19
CA LYS A 109 18.06 -0.78 9.04
C LYS A 109 16.75 0.00 9.19
N LEU A 110 15.68 -0.67 9.63
CA LEU A 110 14.37 -0.06 9.92
C LEU A 110 14.45 0.89 11.11
N ASP A 111 15.17 0.51 12.18
CA ASP A 111 15.36 1.34 13.37
C ASP A 111 16.09 2.64 13.00
N ASN A 112 17.11 2.55 12.15
CA ASN A 112 17.92 3.69 11.72
C ASN A 112 17.20 4.58 10.71
N SER A 113 16.41 4.05 9.78
CA SER A 113 15.53 4.87 8.93
C SER A 113 14.42 5.54 9.76
N SER A 114 13.85 4.84 10.73
CA SER A 114 12.84 5.37 11.66
C SER A 114 13.35 6.54 12.49
N LYS A 115 14.57 6.42 13.05
CA LYS A 115 15.21 7.50 13.82
C LYS A 115 15.41 8.77 13.01
N ARG A 116 15.71 8.64 11.71
CA ARG A 116 15.84 9.77 10.78
C ARG A 116 14.49 10.40 10.45
N LEU A 117 13.47 9.57 10.23
CA LEU A 117 12.11 10.02 9.88
C LEU A 117 11.39 10.72 11.03
N LEU A 118 11.54 10.23 12.26
CA LEU A 118 10.79 10.70 13.43
C LEU A 118 10.81 12.23 13.64
N PRO A 119 11.97 12.92 13.71
CA PRO A 119 11.99 14.36 13.91
C PRO A 119 11.32 15.12 12.75
N ILE A 120 11.51 14.67 11.51
CA ILE A 120 10.93 15.30 10.32
C ILE A 120 9.41 15.13 10.31
N LEU A 121 8.91 13.96 10.69
CA LEU A 121 7.47 13.71 10.80
C LEU A 121 6.82 14.59 11.88
N LYS A 122 7.53 14.88 12.98
CA LYS A 122 7.07 15.83 14.01
C LYS A 122 7.03 17.27 13.49
N GLU A 123 8.06 17.70 12.77
CA GLU A 123 8.07 19.02 12.11
C GLU A 123 6.92 19.15 11.10
N LEU A 124 6.72 18.11 10.28
CA LEU A 124 5.64 18.08 9.30
C LEU A 124 4.28 18.18 9.98
N LYS A 125 4.06 17.42 11.05
CA LYS A 125 2.82 17.51 11.84
C LYS A 125 2.59 18.92 12.37
N ALA A 126 3.60 19.57 12.94
CA ALA A 126 3.45 20.90 13.52
C ALA A 126 3.05 21.96 12.47
N VAL A 127 3.64 21.93 11.28
CA VAL A 127 3.26 22.86 10.20
C VAL A 127 1.87 22.54 9.65
N THR A 128 1.52 21.25 9.48
CA THR A 128 0.19 20.87 8.98
C THR A 128 -0.93 21.15 9.99
N ASP A 129 -0.67 21.02 11.29
CA ASP A 129 -1.62 21.44 12.34
C ASP A 129 -1.84 22.96 12.31
N SER A 130 -0.77 23.73 12.07
CA SER A 130 -0.87 25.19 11.92
C SER A 130 -1.69 25.58 10.69
N MET A 131 -1.48 24.90 9.57
CA MET A 131 -2.29 25.06 8.35
C MET A 131 -3.76 24.67 8.59
N THR A 132 -4.00 23.55 9.26
CA THR A 132 -5.36 23.09 9.63
C THR A 132 -6.11 24.17 10.41
N ASN A 133 -5.46 24.74 11.42
CA ASN A 133 -6.04 25.80 12.24
C ASN A 133 -6.31 27.07 11.43
N TYR A 134 -5.35 27.50 10.61
CA TYR A 134 -5.47 28.70 9.78
C TYR A 134 -6.61 28.61 8.76
N TYR A 135 -6.64 27.53 7.97
CA TYR A 135 -7.68 27.33 6.96
C TYR A 135 -9.03 27.00 7.60
N GLY A 136 -9.05 26.20 8.67
CA GLY A 136 -10.27 25.82 9.39
C GLY A 136 -10.97 27.01 10.06
N LYS A 137 -10.21 27.98 10.57
CA LYS A 137 -10.75 29.25 11.11
C LYS A 137 -11.08 30.28 10.03
N LYS A 138 -10.85 29.95 8.76
CA LYS A 138 -11.04 30.85 7.61
C LYS A 138 -10.25 32.16 7.71
N GLU A 139 -9.11 32.17 8.41
CA GLU A 139 -8.25 33.36 8.56
C GLU A 139 -7.73 33.87 7.20
N HIS A 140 -7.62 32.98 6.20
CA HIS A 140 -7.23 33.32 4.82
C HIS A 140 -8.16 34.31 4.11
N LEU A 141 -9.44 34.37 4.50
CA LEU A 141 -10.40 35.33 3.96
C LEU A 141 -10.12 36.75 4.46
N ALA A 142 -9.51 36.89 5.64
CA ALA A 142 -9.23 38.18 6.26
C ALA A 142 -7.88 38.74 5.84
N ASP A 143 -6.86 37.89 5.65
CA ASP A 143 -5.49 38.31 5.32
C ASP A 143 -5.09 38.09 3.86
N GLY A 144 -6.05 37.68 3.01
CA GLY A 144 -5.79 37.43 1.59
C GLY A 144 -4.71 36.39 1.33
N PHE A 145 -4.65 35.34 2.16
CA PHE A 145 -3.64 34.27 2.11
C PHE A 145 -2.22 34.67 2.53
N ALA A 146 -1.98 35.84 3.12
CA ALA A 146 -0.64 36.27 3.52
C ALA A 146 0.06 35.27 4.48
N LYS A 147 -0.62 34.83 5.55
CA LYS A 147 -0.11 33.78 6.45
C LYS A 147 -0.11 32.41 5.78
N GLY A 148 -1.07 32.15 4.88
CA GLY A 148 -1.12 30.95 4.05
C GLY A 148 0.14 30.76 3.21
N GLN A 149 0.65 31.83 2.60
CA GLN A 149 1.89 31.85 1.81
C GLN A 149 3.11 31.50 2.67
N GLN A 150 3.20 32.04 3.89
CA GLN A 150 4.27 31.71 4.83
C GLN A 150 4.23 30.24 5.26
N LEU A 151 3.04 29.74 5.60
CA LEU A 151 2.82 28.34 5.97
C LEU A 151 3.14 27.39 4.82
N HIS A 152 2.72 27.72 3.59
CA HIS A 152 3.00 26.94 2.38
C HIS A 152 4.51 26.83 2.12
N THR A 153 5.22 27.95 2.18
CA THR A 153 6.69 27.98 1.99
C THR A 153 7.41 27.11 3.02
N ASN A 154 7.01 27.19 4.30
CA ASN A 154 7.57 26.38 5.36
C ASN A 154 7.23 24.88 5.17
N PHE A 155 5.98 24.60 4.81
CA PHE A 155 5.50 23.26 4.50
C PHE A 155 6.33 22.62 3.40
N LEU A 156 6.55 23.27 2.26
CA LEU A 156 7.32 22.72 1.14
C LEU A 156 8.76 22.37 1.55
N LYS A 157 9.41 23.19 2.37
CA LYS A 157 10.75 22.94 2.89
C LYS A 157 10.80 21.65 3.73
N ILE A 158 9.81 21.46 4.60
CA ILE A 158 9.71 20.27 5.46
C ILE A 158 9.30 19.05 4.61
N TYR A 159 8.35 19.22 3.70
CA TYR A 159 7.84 18.17 2.81
C TYR A 159 8.96 17.56 1.96
N LYS A 160 9.89 18.35 1.42
CA LYS A 160 11.05 17.82 0.69
C LYS A 160 11.88 16.84 1.53
N ARG A 161 12.22 17.23 2.76
CA ARG A 161 12.95 16.38 3.71
C ARG A 161 12.13 15.16 4.13
N TYR A 162 10.83 15.35 4.33
CA TYR A 162 9.91 14.28 4.66
C TYR A 162 9.89 13.22 3.57
N LYS A 163 9.71 13.62 2.31
CA LYS A 163 9.65 12.72 1.15
C LYS A 163 10.92 11.87 1.05
N GLU A 164 12.10 12.50 1.12
CA GLU A 164 13.37 11.78 1.09
C GLU A 164 13.49 10.77 2.25
N SER A 165 13.09 11.17 3.46
CA SER A 165 13.18 10.29 4.64
C SER A 165 12.11 9.21 4.70
N SER A 166 10.89 9.49 4.20
CA SER A 166 9.79 8.53 4.14
C SER A 166 10.09 7.49 3.07
N ASP A 167 10.57 7.88 1.89
CA ASP A 167 11.00 6.96 0.83
C ASP A 167 12.08 6.00 1.32
N ALA A 168 13.08 6.51 2.06
CA ALA A 168 14.12 5.68 2.66
C ALA A 168 13.55 4.68 3.68
N PHE A 169 12.61 5.10 4.54
CA PHE A 169 11.93 4.19 5.47
C PHE A 169 11.12 3.12 4.74
N LYS A 170 10.30 3.52 3.76
CA LYS A 170 9.46 2.61 2.96
C LYS A 170 10.28 1.59 2.19
N MET A 171 11.44 2.00 1.66
CA MET A 171 12.39 1.10 1.01
C MET A 171 12.92 0.03 1.97
N GLU A 172 13.26 0.39 3.21
CA GLU A 172 13.70 -0.59 4.21
C GLU A 172 12.57 -1.53 4.66
N VAL A 173 11.32 -1.05 4.71
CA VAL A 173 10.15 -1.90 4.92
C VAL A 173 10.05 -2.91 3.78
N ALA A 174 10.08 -2.47 2.53
CA ALA A 174 10.00 -3.34 1.36
C ALA A 174 11.13 -4.38 1.31
N ASN A 175 12.36 -3.98 1.66
CA ASN A 175 13.49 -4.90 1.76
C ASN A 175 13.25 -5.98 2.83
N LYS A 176 12.74 -5.58 4.01
CA LYS A 176 12.44 -6.53 5.08
C LYS A 176 11.29 -7.48 4.71
N SER A 177 10.27 -6.97 4.01
CA SER A 177 9.16 -7.78 3.50
C SER A 177 9.65 -8.85 2.52
N LYS A 178 10.54 -8.48 1.59
CA LYS A 178 11.17 -9.43 0.65
C LYS A 178 11.98 -10.50 1.37
N GLU A 179 12.81 -10.12 2.34
CA GLU A 179 13.61 -11.06 3.15
C GLU A 179 12.70 -12.06 3.89
N ARG A 180 11.62 -11.58 4.50
CA ARG A 180 10.65 -12.44 5.22
C ARG A 180 9.92 -13.36 4.26
N MET A 181 9.46 -12.85 3.12
CA MET A 181 8.79 -13.67 2.11
C MET A 181 9.71 -14.80 1.61
N GLN A 182 10.97 -14.51 1.32
CA GLN A 182 11.94 -15.55 0.90
C GLN A 182 12.08 -16.66 1.95
N LYS A 183 12.20 -16.30 3.24
CA LYS A 183 12.27 -17.28 4.34
C LYS A 183 11.00 -18.13 4.46
N ILE A 184 9.83 -17.52 4.26
CA ILE A 184 8.54 -18.22 4.29
C ILE A 184 8.44 -19.22 3.12
N LEU A 185 8.82 -18.79 1.91
CA LEU A 185 8.83 -19.65 0.72
C LEU A 185 9.81 -20.81 0.88
N GLU A 186 10.99 -20.58 1.44
CA GLU A 186 11.96 -21.64 1.74
C GLU A 186 11.39 -22.63 2.77
N THR A 187 10.71 -22.13 3.80
CA THR A 187 10.03 -22.98 4.80
C THR A 187 8.98 -23.87 4.13
N TYR A 188 8.08 -23.30 3.33
CA TYR A 188 7.05 -24.07 2.63
C TYR A 188 7.64 -25.08 1.65
N LYS A 189 8.74 -24.73 0.98
CA LYS A 189 9.45 -25.66 0.10
C LYS A 189 10.01 -26.85 0.89
N ASN A 190 10.65 -26.59 2.04
CA ASN A 190 11.25 -27.62 2.89
C ASN A 190 10.20 -28.54 3.55
N GLU A 191 9.04 -28.00 3.93
CA GLU A 191 7.91 -28.77 4.46
C GLU A 191 7.13 -29.51 3.36
N GLY A 192 7.44 -29.22 2.08
CA GLY A 192 6.68 -29.69 0.93
C GLY A 192 5.22 -29.23 0.97
N SER A 193 4.98 -28.00 1.45
CA SER A 193 3.70 -27.29 1.45
C SER A 193 3.52 -26.55 0.13
N LEU A 194 3.30 -27.30 -0.94
CA LEU A 194 3.28 -26.79 -2.31
C LEU A 194 2.10 -25.85 -2.58
N ILE A 195 0.94 -26.05 -1.96
CA ILE A 195 -0.22 -25.16 -2.10
C ILE A 195 0.10 -23.82 -1.45
N LYS A 196 0.55 -23.80 -0.19
CA LYS A 196 0.98 -22.55 0.50
C LYS A 196 2.08 -21.83 -0.27
N TYR A 197 3.09 -22.56 -0.74
CA TYR A 197 4.18 -22.00 -1.57
C TYR A 197 3.66 -21.28 -2.81
N ASN A 198 2.84 -21.96 -3.62
CA ASN A 198 2.33 -21.38 -4.87
C ASN A 198 1.32 -20.27 -4.60
N LEU A 199 0.49 -20.38 -3.55
CA LEU A 199 -0.45 -19.35 -3.14
C LEU A 199 0.25 -18.06 -2.73
N THR A 200 1.35 -18.14 -1.96
CA THR A 200 2.15 -16.97 -1.58
C THR A 200 2.79 -16.30 -2.80
N ILE A 201 3.33 -17.06 -3.74
CA ILE A 201 3.88 -16.49 -5.00
C ILE A 201 2.78 -15.80 -5.82
N LEU A 202 1.61 -16.41 -5.90
CA LEU A 202 0.46 -15.85 -6.62
C LEU A 202 0.04 -14.50 -6.04
N ILE A 203 -0.23 -14.42 -4.73
CA ILE A 203 -0.67 -13.16 -4.11
C ILE A 203 0.40 -12.08 -4.21
N ASN A 204 1.68 -12.41 -4.04
CA ASN A 204 2.77 -11.46 -4.24
C ASN A 204 2.88 -10.98 -5.70
N SER A 205 2.55 -11.83 -6.69
CA SER A 205 2.52 -11.41 -8.10
C SER A 205 1.34 -10.47 -8.37
N CYS A 206 0.20 -10.69 -7.72
CA CYS A 206 -0.95 -9.78 -7.78
C CYS A 206 -0.64 -8.43 -7.13
N GLU A 207 0.03 -8.42 -5.97
CA GLU A 207 0.49 -7.20 -5.28
C GLU A 207 1.46 -6.39 -6.17
N ASP A 208 2.47 -7.06 -6.74
CA ASP A 208 3.45 -6.43 -7.62
C ASP A 208 2.83 -5.75 -8.85
N PHE A 209 1.71 -6.27 -9.36
CA PHE A 209 0.94 -5.60 -10.40
C PHE A 209 0.29 -4.30 -9.88
N VAL A 210 -0.39 -4.35 -8.73
CA VAL A 210 -1.03 -3.20 -8.11
C VAL A 210 0.00 -2.12 -7.78
N ASP A 211 1.15 -2.49 -7.23
CA ASP A 211 2.25 -1.58 -6.93
C ASP A 211 2.79 -0.91 -8.21
N LYS A 212 3.02 -1.68 -9.27
CA LYS A 212 3.48 -1.10 -10.55
C LYS A 212 2.44 -0.17 -11.16
N MET A 213 1.16 -0.47 -11.00
CA MET A 213 0.07 0.39 -11.46
C MET A 213 0.03 1.70 -10.67
N ASP A 214 0.08 1.65 -9.33
CA ASP A 214 0.02 2.84 -8.48
C ASP A 214 1.27 3.72 -8.58
N ASN A 215 2.46 3.10 -8.64
CA ASN A 215 3.74 3.82 -8.79
C ASN A 215 3.83 4.63 -10.09
N GLN A 216 3.09 4.23 -11.11
CA GLN A 216 3.01 4.96 -12.37
C GLN A 216 2.03 6.15 -12.31
N LYS A 217 1.36 6.38 -11.16
CA LYS A 217 0.35 7.42 -10.93
C LYS A 217 -0.66 7.50 -12.08
N ILE A 218 -1.13 6.32 -12.49
CA ILE A 218 -2.00 6.18 -13.65
C ILE A 218 -3.39 6.73 -13.34
N SER A 219 -3.84 7.65 -14.18
CA SER A 219 -5.12 8.32 -14.21
C SER A 219 -5.62 8.31 -15.66
N MET A 220 -6.82 8.82 -15.90
CA MET A 220 -7.39 8.82 -17.25
C MET A 220 -6.48 9.53 -18.25
N THR A 221 -5.92 10.68 -17.88
CA THR A 221 -5.01 11.47 -18.72
C THR A 221 -3.58 10.92 -18.75
N THR A 222 -3.15 10.23 -17.69
CA THR A 222 -1.79 9.64 -17.64
C THR A 222 -1.72 8.22 -18.18
N PHE A 223 -2.85 7.60 -18.57
CA PHE A 223 -2.87 6.30 -19.26
C PHE A 223 -1.97 6.25 -20.51
N ILE A 224 -1.87 7.35 -21.27
CA ILE A 224 -0.96 7.45 -22.42
C ILE A 224 0.49 7.22 -22.01
N LYS A 225 0.86 7.68 -20.81
CA LYS A 225 2.23 7.68 -20.30
C LYS A 225 2.56 6.45 -19.45
N GLY A 226 1.59 5.55 -19.22
CA GLY A 226 1.83 4.29 -18.52
C GLY A 226 2.85 3.40 -19.25
N ASP A 227 3.78 2.83 -18.51
CA ASP A 227 4.71 1.79 -18.93
C ASP A 227 3.96 0.46 -19.08
N LEU A 228 3.29 0.34 -20.23
CA LEU A 228 2.53 -0.85 -20.63
C LEU A 228 3.41 -2.11 -20.64
N GLY A 229 4.70 -1.99 -20.93
CA GLY A 229 5.64 -3.12 -20.93
C GLY A 229 5.79 -3.71 -19.53
N LYS A 230 5.98 -2.85 -18.51
CA LYS A 230 6.03 -3.30 -17.11
C LYS A 230 4.72 -3.93 -16.65
N LEU A 231 3.57 -3.37 -17.03
CA LEU A 231 2.27 -3.89 -16.64
C LEU A 231 1.97 -5.24 -17.30
N LYS A 232 2.25 -5.41 -18.60
CA LYS A 232 2.12 -6.70 -19.28
C LYS A 232 3.04 -7.76 -18.68
N LYS A 233 4.28 -7.40 -18.34
CA LYS A 233 5.20 -8.32 -17.65
C LYS A 233 4.65 -8.77 -16.29
N ALA A 234 4.08 -7.85 -15.52
CA ALA A 234 3.45 -8.19 -14.24
C ALA A 234 2.18 -9.04 -14.41
N GLN A 235 1.34 -8.76 -15.41
CA GLN A 235 0.21 -9.62 -15.76
C GLN A 235 0.67 -11.04 -16.12
N GLN A 236 1.74 -11.18 -16.92
CA GLN A 236 2.28 -12.49 -17.26
C GLN A 236 2.76 -13.27 -16.02
N ASN A 237 3.39 -12.58 -15.05
CA ASN A 237 3.79 -13.19 -13.79
C ASN A 237 2.58 -13.72 -13.01
N ILE A 238 1.47 -12.96 -12.95
CA ILE A 238 0.22 -13.41 -12.34
C ILE A 238 -0.28 -14.68 -13.02
N LEU A 239 -0.38 -14.70 -14.36
CA LEU A 239 -0.86 -15.85 -15.12
C LEU A 239 0.00 -17.11 -14.87
N THR A 240 1.33 -16.95 -14.84
CA THR A 240 2.25 -18.05 -14.53
C THR A 240 2.08 -18.56 -13.09
N ALA A 241 1.98 -17.66 -12.11
CA ALA A 241 1.78 -18.03 -10.71
C ALA A 241 0.41 -18.70 -10.50
N SER A 242 -0.63 -18.20 -11.17
CA SER A 242 -1.99 -18.73 -11.15
C SER A 242 -2.01 -20.16 -11.69
N ALA A 243 -1.40 -20.40 -12.86
CA ALA A 243 -1.28 -21.74 -13.43
C ALA A 243 -0.54 -22.73 -12.51
N ASN A 244 0.53 -22.29 -11.83
CA ASN A 244 1.26 -23.13 -10.89
C ASN A 244 0.44 -23.44 -9.63
N PHE A 245 -0.31 -22.47 -9.11
CA PHE A 245 -1.25 -22.67 -8.02
C PHE A 245 -2.37 -23.65 -8.39
N GLN A 246 -2.99 -23.51 -9.57
CA GLN A 246 -4.00 -24.44 -10.07
C GLN A 246 -3.48 -25.89 -10.14
N LYS A 247 -2.23 -26.08 -10.62
CA LYS A 247 -1.58 -27.40 -10.63
C LYS A 247 -1.39 -27.96 -9.21
N ALA A 248 -1.03 -27.12 -8.24
CA ALA A 248 -0.83 -27.55 -6.86
C ALA A 248 -2.14 -28.01 -6.21
N ILE A 249 -3.25 -27.30 -6.43
CA ILE A 249 -4.55 -27.63 -5.84
C ILE A 249 -5.29 -28.75 -6.57
N ALA A 250 -4.92 -29.08 -7.81
CA ALA A 250 -5.43 -30.27 -8.51
C ALA A 250 -4.94 -31.60 -7.89
N ASN A 251 -3.89 -31.55 -7.07
CA ASN A 251 -3.35 -32.73 -6.40
C ASN A 251 -4.11 -33.03 -5.10
N GLU A 252 -5.01 -34.03 -5.15
CA GLU A 252 -5.82 -34.42 -3.98
C GLU A 252 -5.00 -34.87 -2.76
N LYS A 253 -3.83 -35.49 -2.97
CA LYS A 253 -2.94 -35.86 -1.86
C LYS A 253 -2.38 -34.61 -1.18
N GLN A 254 -2.05 -33.59 -1.97
CA GLN A 254 -1.54 -32.32 -1.45
C GLN A 254 -2.63 -31.53 -0.71
N LEU A 255 -3.86 -31.49 -1.26
CA LEU A 255 -5.02 -30.89 -0.58
C LEU A 255 -5.24 -31.49 0.81
N LYS A 256 -5.22 -32.83 0.90
CA LYS A 256 -5.35 -33.56 2.17
C LYS A 256 -4.17 -33.29 3.11
N LYS A 257 -2.93 -33.27 2.59
CA LYS A 257 -1.72 -32.99 3.38
C LYS A 257 -1.73 -31.60 4.01
N GLU A 258 -2.21 -30.60 3.26
CA GLU A 258 -2.20 -29.19 3.70
C GLU A 258 -3.53 -28.72 4.30
N ASN A 259 -4.50 -29.62 4.47
CA ASN A 259 -5.83 -29.37 5.07
C ASN A 259 -6.67 -28.29 4.36
N TYR A 260 -6.61 -28.24 3.02
CA TYR A 260 -7.48 -27.36 2.23
C TYR A 260 -8.78 -28.06 1.83
N THR A 261 -9.90 -27.34 1.94
CA THR A 261 -11.21 -27.80 1.42
C THR A 261 -11.45 -27.26 0.00
N LYS A 262 -12.16 -28.03 -0.82
CA LYS A 262 -12.53 -27.61 -2.19
C LYS A 262 -13.37 -26.33 -2.17
N GLU A 263 -14.32 -26.22 -1.23
CA GLU A 263 -15.18 -25.06 -1.06
C GLU A 263 -14.40 -23.75 -0.82
N LYS A 264 -13.46 -23.73 0.14
CA LYS A 264 -12.66 -22.53 0.41
C LYS A 264 -11.82 -22.13 -0.83
N LEU A 265 -11.28 -23.11 -1.56
CA LEU A 265 -10.50 -22.87 -2.77
C LEU A 265 -11.36 -22.35 -3.93
N GLU A 266 -12.60 -22.82 -4.07
CA GLU A 266 -13.55 -22.32 -5.07
C GLU A 266 -13.88 -20.84 -4.86
N ILE A 267 -14.12 -20.44 -3.60
CA ILE A 267 -14.36 -19.04 -3.23
C ILE A 267 -13.16 -18.16 -3.63
N PHE A 268 -11.96 -18.59 -3.26
CA PHE A 268 -10.73 -17.88 -3.61
C PHE A 268 -10.51 -17.79 -5.13
N ASN A 269 -10.67 -18.91 -5.85
CA ASN A 269 -10.51 -18.97 -7.30
C ASN A 269 -11.49 -18.04 -8.03
N LYS A 270 -12.70 -17.88 -7.51
CA LYS A 270 -13.68 -16.91 -8.03
C LYS A 270 -13.18 -15.47 -7.91
N GLN A 271 -12.62 -15.08 -6.76
CA GLN A 271 -12.04 -13.73 -6.63
C GLN A 271 -10.78 -13.54 -7.47
N LEU A 272 -9.96 -14.59 -7.59
CA LEU A 272 -8.76 -14.56 -8.43
C LEU A 272 -9.12 -14.28 -9.89
N ALA A 273 -10.11 -15.01 -10.42
CA ALA A 273 -10.59 -14.81 -11.79
C ALA A 273 -11.15 -13.39 -12.01
N GLU A 274 -11.87 -12.85 -11.02
CA GLU A 274 -12.38 -11.47 -11.08
C GLU A 274 -11.25 -10.42 -11.07
N PHE A 275 -10.19 -10.65 -10.30
CA PHE A 275 -9.00 -9.80 -10.31
C PHE A 275 -8.24 -9.90 -11.65
N GLU A 276 -7.96 -11.11 -12.14
CA GLU A 276 -7.28 -11.33 -13.44
C GLU A 276 -8.05 -10.69 -14.60
N LYS A 277 -9.40 -10.78 -14.57
CA LYS A 277 -10.28 -10.11 -15.52
C LYS A 277 -10.14 -8.59 -15.43
N SER A 278 -10.15 -8.01 -14.23
CA SER A 278 -9.98 -6.56 -14.04
C SER A 278 -8.62 -6.08 -14.55
N VAL A 279 -7.53 -6.80 -14.24
CA VAL A 279 -6.18 -6.55 -14.77
C VAL A 279 -6.16 -6.55 -16.30
N THR A 280 -6.81 -7.53 -16.91
CA THR A 280 -6.87 -7.66 -18.38
C THR A 280 -7.63 -6.49 -19.01
N ILE A 281 -8.78 -6.12 -18.45
CA ILE A 281 -9.57 -4.98 -18.94
C ILE A 281 -8.76 -3.69 -18.76
N PHE A 282 -8.11 -3.51 -17.61
CA PHE A 282 -7.27 -2.35 -17.32
C PHE A 282 -6.16 -2.18 -18.36
N ILE A 283 -5.36 -3.21 -18.62
CA ILE A 283 -4.30 -3.17 -19.65
C ILE A 283 -4.86 -2.82 -21.03
N ARG A 284 -6.01 -3.41 -21.40
CA ARG A 284 -6.67 -3.11 -22.67
C ARG A 284 -7.13 -1.65 -22.76
N GLU A 285 -7.61 -1.07 -21.67
CA GLU A 285 -7.98 0.36 -21.66
C GLU A 285 -6.74 1.27 -21.77
N ILE A 286 -5.59 0.90 -21.18
CA ILE A 286 -4.31 1.59 -21.43
C ILE A 286 -3.93 1.56 -22.91
N GLU A 287 -4.00 0.39 -23.53
CA GLU A 287 -3.69 0.21 -24.96
C GLU A 287 -4.58 1.08 -25.83
N LYS A 288 -5.89 1.05 -25.60
CA LYS A 288 -6.84 1.90 -26.31
C LYS A 288 -6.54 3.38 -26.12
N SER A 289 -6.28 3.82 -24.88
CA SER A 289 -5.99 5.21 -24.59
C SER A 289 -4.70 5.70 -25.24
N LYS A 290 -3.71 4.84 -25.48
CA LYS A 290 -2.50 5.22 -26.25
C LYS A 290 -2.77 5.51 -27.72
N LEU A 291 -3.87 4.99 -28.26
CA LEU A 291 -4.30 5.22 -29.65
C LEU A 291 -5.21 6.44 -29.79
N MET A 292 -5.62 7.05 -28.68
CA MET A 292 -6.55 8.18 -28.64
C MET A 292 -5.80 9.51 -28.48
N SER A 293 -6.36 10.57 -29.04
CA SER A 293 -5.94 11.95 -28.75
C SER A 293 -6.30 12.33 -27.31
N LYS A 294 -5.58 13.32 -26.76
CA LYS A 294 -5.87 13.86 -25.42
C LYS A 294 -7.33 14.31 -25.28
N SER A 295 -7.87 14.97 -26.30
CA SER A 295 -9.27 15.45 -26.32
C SER A 295 -10.30 14.32 -26.34
N GLU A 296 -9.99 13.15 -26.90
CA GLU A 296 -10.89 12.00 -26.90
C GLU A 296 -10.91 11.31 -25.53
N ILE A 297 -9.76 11.28 -24.85
CA ILE A 297 -9.64 10.74 -23.49
C ILE A 297 -10.39 11.63 -22.50
N GLU A 298 -10.26 12.96 -22.60
CA GLU A 298 -10.94 13.92 -21.73
C GLU A 298 -12.47 13.87 -21.85
N LYS A 299 -13.00 13.42 -23.00
CA LYS A 299 -14.45 13.27 -23.23
C LYS A 299 -15.03 11.99 -22.62
N LYS A 300 -14.21 11.00 -22.25
CA LYS A 300 -14.71 9.77 -21.63
C LYS A 300 -15.06 10.02 -20.16
N VAL A 301 -16.31 9.73 -19.81
CA VAL A 301 -16.77 9.74 -18.42
C VAL A 301 -16.49 8.38 -17.79
N TYR A 302 -15.49 8.33 -16.91
CA TYR A 302 -15.19 7.15 -16.10
C TYR A 302 -15.74 7.36 -14.69
N THR A 303 -16.46 6.37 -14.19
CA THR A 303 -16.88 6.33 -12.78
C THR A 303 -15.88 5.51 -11.97
N GLU A 304 -15.80 5.77 -10.67
CA GLU A 304 -14.87 5.07 -9.76
C GLU A 304 -15.05 3.55 -9.76
N ASP A 305 -16.27 3.08 -10.00
CA ASP A 305 -16.61 1.66 -10.02
C ASP A 305 -16.59 1.04 -11.43
N MET A 306 -16.15 1.79 -12.44
CA MET A 306 -16.08 1.29 -13.81
C MET A 306 -14.99 0.23 -13.95
N ALA A 307 -15.33 -0.88 -14.60
CA ALA A 307 -14.41 -1.96 -14.86
C ALA A 307 -13.17 -1.49 -15.64
N GLY A 308 -11.99 -1.94 -15.23
CA GLY A 308 -10.73 -1.57 -15.89
C GLY A 308 -10.19 -0.19 -15.54
N THR A 309 -10.70 0.44 -14.48
CA THR A 309 -10.06 1.59 -13.83
C THR A 309 -9.05 1.13 -12.78
N PRO A 310 -8.08 1.97 -12.36
CA PRO A 310 -7.20 1.62 -11.24
C PRO A 310 -7.97 1.23 -9.97
N ASN A 311 -9.08 1.91 -9.68
CA ASN A 311 -9.92 1.64 -8.52
C ASN A 311 -10.59 0.27 -8.57
N ASP A 312 -11.09 -0.14 -9.75
CA ASP A 312 -11.63 -1.50 -9.93
C ASP A 312 -10.56 -2.55 -9.64
N VAL A 313 -9.36 -2.42 -10.20
CA VAL A 313 -8.25 -3.35 -9.95
C VAL A 313 -7.93 -3.45 -8.45
N ILE A 314 -7.79 -2.32 -7.77
CA ILE A 314 -7.52 -2.27 -6.31
C ILE A 314 -8.65 -2.92 -5.51
N LYS A 315 -9.91 -2.62 -5.85
CA LYS A 315 -11.09 -3.18 -5.18
C LYS A 315 -11.14 -4.71 -5.32
N LYS A 316 -10.82 -5.24 -6.51
CA LYS A 316 -10.77 -6.69 -6.74
C LYS A 316 -9.59 -7.33 -6.01
N TYR A 317 -8.42 -6.67 -5.99
CA TYR A 317 -7.27 -7.14 -5.22
C TYR A 317 -7.56 -7.23 -3.72
N ASN A 318 -8.20 -6.21 -3.14
CA ASN A 318 -8.56 -6.22 -1.71
C ASN A 318 -9.51 -7.38 -1.35
N LYS A 319 -10.46 -7.71 -2.23
CA LYS A 319 -11.32 -8.90 -2.04
C LYS A 319 -10.52 -10.19 -2.11
N LEU A 320 -9.61 -10.30 -3.07
CA LEU A 320 -8.71 -11.45 -3.20
C LEU A 320 -7.83 -11.63 -1.96
N VAL A 321 -7.29 -10.55 -1.40
CA VAL A 321 -6.48 -10.58 -0.17
C VAL A 321 -7.30 -11.03 1.04
N ASN A 322 -8.55 -10.61 1.16
CA ASN A 322 -9.42 -11.09 2.24
C ASN A 322 -9.63 -12.61 2.17
N ASP A 323 -9.89 -13.15 0.98
CA ASP A 323 -10.08 -14.59 0.80
C ASP A 323 -8.76 -15.36 0.94
N TYR A 324 -7.63 -14.78 0.55
CA TYR A 324 -6.31 -15.31 0.87
C TYR A 324 -6.11 -15.45 2.39
N ASN A 325 -6.44 -14.41 3.16
CA ASN A 325 -6.33 -14.46 4.62
C ASN A 325 -7.24 -15.54 5.22
N ASN A 326 -8.44 -15.73 4.66
CA ASN A 326 -9.37 -16.80 5.07
C ASN A 326 -8.88 -18.21 4.69
N LEU A 327 -8.07 -18.35 3.64
CA LEU A 327 -7.43 -19.60 3.25
C LEU A 327 -6.23 -19.96 4.14
N MET A 328 -5.53 -18.95 4.65
CA MET A 328 -4.33 -19.15 5.48
C MET A 328 -4.66 -19.40 6.96
N ASN A 329 -5.89 -19.09 7.38
CA ASN A 329 -6.45 -19.32 8.73
C ASN A 329 -7.31 -20.61 8.80
#